data_AF-A0AAI9BYE0-F1
#
_entry.id   AF-A0AAI9BYE0-F1
#
_cell.length_a   1.000
_cell.length_b   1.000
_cell.length_c   1.000
_cell.angle_alpha   90.00
_cell.angle_beta   90.00
_cell.angle_gamma   90.00
#
_symmetry.space_group_name_H-M   'P 1'
#
loop_
_entity.id
_entity.type
_entity.pdbx_description
1 polymer ?
#
loop_
_entity_poly.entity_id
_entity_poly.type
_entity_poly.pdbx_seq_one_letter_code
_entity_poly.pdbx_strand_id
1 'polypeptide(L)'
;MKEQITQDLAVAAAKIAPAAGVTVGTYNPGYTLSDVAVACTIIFTLVQTFAVVVKNWGDWSAWWVARWVTVRRVIAKVARRG
;
A
#
# COMPACT_ATOMS: atom_id res chain seq x y z
N MET A 1 -10.77 -9.03 12.05
CA MET A 1 -9.76 -9.07 10.96
C MET A 1 -9.94 -7.94 9.93
N LYS A 2 -11.15 -7.66 9.43
CA LYS A 2 -11.34 -6.64 8.37
C LYS A 2 -11.08 -5.20 8.83
N GLU A 3 -11.40 -4.86 10.09
CA GLU A 3 -11.21 -3.50 10.63
C GLU A 3 -9.75 -3.16 10.91
N GLN A 4 -8.96 -4.09 11.43
CA GLN A 4 -7.60 -3.78 11.90
C GLN A 4 -6.64 -3.45 10.74
N ILE A 5 -6.69 -4.21 9.65
CA ILE A 5 -5.91 -3.90 8.42
C ILE A 5 -6.37 -2.58 7.80
N THR A 6 -7.69 -2.35 7.74
CA THR A 6 -8.25 -1.12 7.16
C THR A 6 -7.89 0.11 7.98
N GLN A 7 -7.89 -0.03 9.30
CA GLN A 7 -7.51 1.03 10.24
C GLN A 7 -6.01 1.31 10.19
N ASP A 8 -5.16 0.28 10.16
CA ASP A 8 -3.71 0.46 10.03
C ASP A 8 -3.34 1.13 8.69
N LEU A 9 -4.02 0.75 7.60
CA LEU A 9 -3.85 1.37 6.29
C LEU A 9 -4.32 2.83 6.29
N ALA A 10 -5.46 3.12 6.92
CA ALA A 10 -5.98 4.49 7.05
C ALA A 10 -5.06 5.38 7.90
N VAL A 11 -4.49 4.85 8.98
CA VAL A 11 -3.51 5.55 9.83
C VAL A 11 -2.22 5.82 9.06
N ALA A 12 -1.75 4.86 8.25
CA ALA A 12 -0.58 5.07 7.39
C ALA A 12 -0.84 6.12 6.32
N ALA A 13 -2.01 6.05 5.66
CA ALA A 13 -2.42 7.05 4.67
C ALA A 13 -2.53 8.45 5.31
N ALA A 14 -3.09 8.57 6.51
CA ALA A 14 -3.18 9.83 7.25
C ALA A 14 -1.82 10.42 7.62
N LYS A 15 -0.79 9.58 7.83
CA LYS A 15 0.58 10.04 8.08
C LYS A 15 1.30 10.51 6.82
N ILE A 16 0.97 9.94 5.67
CA ILE A 16 1.61 10.24 4.38
C ILE A 16 0.97 11.46 3.72
N ALA A 17 -0.36 11.61 3.80
CA ALA A 17 -1.11 12.64 3.08
C ALA A 17 -0.61 14.08 3.31
N PRO A 18 -0.25 14.52 4.54
CA PRO A 18 0.27 15.87 4.76
C PRO A 18 1.63 16.09 4.10
N ALA A 19 2.55 15.12 4.22
CA ALA A 19 3.88 15.21 3.64
C ALA A 19 3.81 15.20 2.11
N ALA A 20 3.05 14.28 1.53
CA ALA A 20 2.83 14.24 0.08
C ALA A 20 2.16 15.53 -0.43
N GLY A 21 1.16 16.05 0.29
CA GLY A 21 0.48 17.29 -0.07
C GLY A 21 1.39 18.52 -0.06
N VAL A 22 2.22 18.67 0.98
CA VAL A 22 3.19 19.78 1.08
C VAL A 22 4.25 19.67 0.00
N THR A 23 4.78 18.47 -0.25
CA THR A 23 5.84 18.27 -1.24
C THR A 23 5.33 18.52 -2.66
N VAL A 24 4.10 18.11 -2.99
CA VAL A 24 3.48 18.43 -4.29
C VAL A 24 3.16 19.92 -4.38
N GLY A 25 2.60 20.52 -3.33
CA GLY A 25 2.22 21.94 -3.30
C GLY A 25 3.40 22.90 -3.37
N THR A 26 4.59 22.45 -2.97
CA THR A 26 5.84 23.24 -3.00
C THR A 26 6.81 22.77 -4.08
N TYR A 27 6.37 21.88 -4.98
CA TYR A 27 7.23 21.36 -6.03
C TYR A 27 7.55 22.46 -7.06
N ASN A 28 8.84 22.75 -7.24
CA ASN A 28 9.34 23.66 -8.26
C ASN A 28 10.46 22.97 -9.07
N PRO A 29 10.16 22.53 -10.31
CA PRO A 29 11.10 21.76 -11.12
C PRO A 29 12.35 22.58 -11.47
N GLY A 30 13.53 21.97 -11.35
CA GLY A 30 14.82 22.64 -11.57
C GLY A 30 15.40 23.30 -10.31
N TYR A 31 14.68 23.25 -9.19
CA TYR A 31 15.20 23.64 -7.88
C TYR A 31 15.63 22.40 -7.08
N THR A 32 16.93 22.23 -6.89
CA THR A 32 17.53 21.00 -6.32
C THR A 32 16.97 20.60 -4.96
N LEU A 33 16.67 21.56 -4.09
CA LEU A 33 16.03 21.30 -2.79
C LEU A 33 14.60 20.74 -2.92
N SER A 34 13.87 21.18 -3.94
CA SER A 34 12.51 20.70 -4.22
C SER A 34 12.54 19.27 -4.77
N ASP A 35 13.47 18.97 -5.68
CA ASP A 35 13.68 17.61 -6.21
C ASP A 35 14.12 16.62 -5.12
N VAL A 36 14.99 17.05 -4.20
CA VAL A 36 15.39 16.24 -3.03
C VAL A 36 14.20 16.00 -2.10
N ALA A 37 13.36 17.02 -1.85
CA ALA A 37 12.16 16.86 -1.03
C ALA A 37 11.17 15.84 -1.63
N VAL A 38 11.01 15.83 -2.96
CA VAL A 38 10.22 14.83 -3.69
C VAL A 38 10.81 13.43 -3.50
N ALA A 39 12.12 13.25 -3.71
CA ALA A 39 12.78 11.96 -3.54
C ALA A 39 12.64 11.43 -2.11
N CYS A 40 12.87 12.27 -1.10
CA CYS A 40 12.69 11.92 0.32
C CYS A 40 11.24 11.53 0.63
N THR A 41 10.26 12.24 0.06
CA THR A 41 8.84 11.94 0.26
C THR A 41 8.46 10.59 -0.35
N ILE A 42 9.00 10.24 -1.52
CA ILE A 42 8.81 8.93 -2.14
C ILE A 42 9.40 7.83 -1.25
N ILE A 43 10.65 7.98 -0.79
CA ILE A 43 11.32 7.00 0.06
C ILE A 43 10.55 6.81 1.37
N PHE A 44 10.15 7.90 2.03
CA PHE A 44 9.37 7.85 3.27
C PHE A 44 8.05 7.11 3.09
N THR A 45 7.35 7.37 1.98
CA THR A 45 6.09 6.72 1.63
C THR A 45 6.26 5.22 1.42
N LEU A 46 7.32 4.81 0.70
CA LEU A 46 7.63 3.40 0.47
C LEU A 46 7.96 2.66 1.77
N VAL A 47 8.77 3.26 2.64
CA VAL A 47 9.15 2.68 3.93
C VAL A 47 7.93 2.52 4.85
N GLN A 48 7.06 3.54 4.93
CA GLN A 48 5.83 3.45 5.71
C GLN A 48 4.89 2.36 5.19
N THR A 49 4.72 2.28 3.87
CA THR A 49 3.88 1.25 3.24
C THR A 49 4.44 -0.15 3.53
N PHE A 50 5.76 -0.32 3.39
CA PHE A 50 6.43 -1.57 3.72
C PHE A 50 6.27 -1.95 5.19
N ALA A 51 6.42 -1.00 6.12
CA ALA A 51 6.24 -1.25 7.55
C ALA A 51 4.82 -1.73 7.88
N VAL A 52 3.79 -1.16 7.25
CA VAL A 52 2.39 -1.61 7.41
C VAL A 52 2.19 -3.02 6.89
N VAL A 53 2.77 -3.33 5.73
CA VAL A 53 2.70 -4.66 5.11
C VAL A 53 3.41 -5.69 5.97
N VAL A 54 4.60 -5.39 6.49
CA VAL A 54 5.37 -6.30 7.37
C VAL A 54 4.65 -6.50 8.70
N LYS A 55 4.17 -5.42 9.34
CA LYS A 55 3.41 -5.49 10.60
C LYS A 55 2.17 -6.40 10.46
N ASN A 56 1.51 -6.35 9.31
CA ASN A 56 0.30 -7.11 9.04
C ASN A 56 0.54 -8.31 8.11
N TRP A 57 1.79 -8.80 7.98
CA TRP A 57 2.16 -9.80 6.97
C TRP A 57 1.41 -11.13 7.14
N GLY A 58 1.20 -11.56 8.38
CA GLY A 58 0.41 -12.76 8.69
C GLY A 58 -1.03 -12.64 8.19
N ASP A 59 -1.69 -11.52 8.46
CA ASP A 59 -3.06 -11.28 8.03
C ASP A 59 -3.17 -11.05 6.52
N TRP A 60 -2.18 -10.38 5.92
CA TRP A 60 -2.07 -10.18 4.48
C TRP A 60 -1.89 -11.50 3.73
N SER A 61 -1.01 -12.36 4.22
CA SER A 61 -0.77 -13.68 3.62
C SER A 61 -2.00 -14.59 3.76
N ALA A 62 -2.67 -14.59 4.92
CA ALA A 62 -3.91 -15.33 5.12
C ALA A 62 -5.04 -14.85 4.20
N TRP A 63 -5.21 -13.53 4.05
CA TRP A 63 -6.16 -12.93 3.12
C TRP A 63 -5.88 -13.32 1.67
N TRP A 64 -4.60 -13.27 1.26
CA TRP A 64 -4.18 -13.62 -0.09
C TRP A 64 -4.42 -15.11 -0.38
N VAL A 65 -4.06 -16.00 0.54
CA VAL A 65 -4.33 -17.44 0.43
C VAL A 65 -5.83 -17.71 0.31
N ALA A 66 -6.68 -17.05 1.10
CA ALA A 66 -8.14 -17.17 0.98
C ALA A 66 -8.68 -16.72 -0.38
N ARG A 67 -8.13 -15.64 -0.94
CA ARG A 67 -8.43 -15.19 -2.32
C ARG A 67 -7.98 -16.22 -3.35
N TRP A 68 -6.79 -16.80 -3.17
CA TRP A 68 -6.23 -17.78 -4.10
C TRP A 68 -6.97 -19.11 -4.09
N VAL A 69 -7.47 -19.55 -2.94
CA VAL A 69 -8.40 -20.67 -2.83
C VAL A 69 -9.69 -20.37 -3.58
N THR A 70 -10.21 -19.15 -3.48
CA THR A 70 -11.42 -18.72 -4.22
C THR A 70 -11.17 -18.74 -5.73
N VAL A 71 -10.04 -18.20 -6.20
CA VAL A 71 -9.64 -18.22 -7.61
C VAL A 71 -9.48 -19.65 -8.11
N ARG A 72 -8.80 -20.52 -7.35
CA ARG A 72 -8.68 -21.95 -7.70
C ARG A 72 -10.03 -22.64 -7.82
N ARG A 73 -10.99 -22.33 -6.94
CA ARG A 73 -12.37 -22.85 -7.04
C ARG A 73 -13.09 -22.36 -8.28
N VAL A 74 -12.90 -21.10 -8.68
CA VAL A 74 -13.45 -20.54 -9.92
C VAL A 74 -12.84 -21.21 -11.14
N ILE A 75 -11.50 -21.32 -11.20
CA ILE A 75 -10.79 -22.01 -12.29
C ILE A 75 -11.25 -23.47 -12.40
N ALA A 76 -11.31 -24.19 -11.28
CA ALA A 76 -11.79 -25.59 -11.26
C ALA A 76 -13.28 -25.74 -11.64
N LYS A 77 -14.08 -24.68 -11.49
CA LYS A 77 -15.48 -24.65 -11.93
C LYS A 77 -15.60 -24.35 -13.42
N VAL A 78 -14.73 -23.49 -13.95
CA VAL A 78 -14.61 -23.23 -15.40
C VAL A 78 -14.10 -24.47 -16.13
N ALA A 79 -13.04 -25.12 -15.61
CA ALA A 79 -12.46 -26.34 -16.18
C ALA A 79 -13.41 -27.55 -16.17
N ARG A 80 -14.43 -27.57 -15.30
CA ARG A 80 -15.47 -28.62 -15.25
C ARG A 80 -16.67 -28.34 -16.16
N ARG A 81 -16.71 -27.19 -16.82
CA ARG A 81 -17.80 -26.76 -17.72
C ARG A 81 -17.40 -26.77 -19.20
N GLY A 82 -16.11 -26.99 -19.50
CA GLY A 82 -15.64 -27.41 -20.82
C GLY A 82 -15.51 -28.91 -20.85
#